data_AF-A0A957CEM2-F1
#
_entry.id   AF-A0A957CEM2-F1
#
_cell.length_a   1.000
_cell.length_b   1.000
_cell.length_c   1.000
_cell.angle_alpha   90.00
_cell.angle_beta   90.00
_cell.angle_gamma   90.00
#
_symmetry.space_group_name_H-M   'P 1'
#
loop_
_entity.id
_entity.type
_entity.pdbx_description
1 polymer ?
#
loop_
_entity_poly.entity_id
_entity_poly.type
_entity_poly.pdbx_seq_one_letter_code
_entity_poly.pdbx_strand_id
1 'polypeptide(L)'
;MCGITGILSPQINRERLEQANDLLRHRGPDDAGIFVADGIGLAARRLSIIDLAHGHQPLTNEDGTIWIAYNGEVMNAPALRTQLE
;
A
#
# COMPACT_ATOMS: atom_id res chain seq x y z
N MET A 1 -12.68 1.51 4.53
CA MET A 1 -11.84 0.46 3.90
C MET A 1 -10.81 1.14 3.03
N CYS A 2 -9.51 0.82 3.15
CA CYS A 2 -8.41 1.35 2.34
C CYS A 2 -8.67 1.33 0.81
N GLY A 3 -7.87 2.07 0.04
CA GLY A 3 -7.84 2.06 -1.43
C GLY A 3 -6.45 1.67 -1.95
N ILE A 4 -6.40 1.02 -3.11
CA ILE A 4 -5.16 0.65 -3.81
C ILE A 4 -5.24 1.18 -5.24
N THR A 5 -4.16 1.75 -5.73
CA THR A 5 -3.98 2.14 -7.14
C THR A 5 -2.66 1.58 -7.65
N GLY A 6 -2.61 1.12 -8.89
CA GLY A 6 -1.39 0.62 -9.51
C GLY A 6 -1.33 0.92 -11.01
N ILE A 7 -0.12 1.08 -11.52
CA ILE A 7 0.16 1.31 -12.95
C ILE A 7 1.31 0.40 -13.34
N LEU A 8 1.15 -0.37 -14.42
CA LEU A 8 2.21 -1.11 -15.08
C LEU A 8 2.41 -0.49 -16.47
N SER A 9 3.55 0.14 -16.71
CA SER A 9 3.84 0.87 -17.94
C SER A 9 5.35 1.12 -18.06
N PRO A 10 5.95 1.07 -19.27
CA PRO A 10 7.37 1.38 -19.47
C PRO A 10 7.80 2.73 -18.89
N GLN A 11 6.88 3.69 -18.82
CA GLN A 11 7.08 4.97 -18.16
C GLN A 11 5.93 5.21 -17.16
N ILE A 12 6.30 5.46 -15.91
CA ILE A 12 5.36 5.77 -14.85
C ILE A 12 5.31 7.28 -14.64
N ASN A 13 4.13 7.87 -14.85
CA ASN A 13 3.87 9.24 -14.45
C ASN A 13 3.42 9.25 -12.98
N ARG A 14 4.33 9.65 -12.08
CA ARG A 14 4.06 9.74 -10.63
C ARG A 14 2.87 10.64 -10.32
N GLU A 15 2.74 11.79 -10.98
CA GLU A 15 1.67 12.75 -10.71
C GLU A 15 0.30 12.14 -11.06
N ARG A 16 0.19 11.41 -12.17
CA ARG A 16 -1.05 10.68 -12.51
C ARG A 16 -1.40 9.60 -11.50
N LEU A 17 -0.39 8.90 -10.97
CA LEU A 17 -0.59 7.91 -9.91
C LEU A 17 -1.08 8.58 -8.62
N GLU A 18 -0.50 9.71 -8.24
CA GLU A 18 -0.93 10.56 -7.11
C GLU A 18 -2.39 10.99 -7.29
N GLN A 19 -2.73 11.58 -8.44
CA GLN A 19 -4.09 12.03 -8.74
C GLN A 19 -5.10 10.88 -8.69
N ALA A 20 -4.77 9.70 -9.24
CA ALA A 20 -5.63 8.53 -9.17
C ALA A 20 -5.79 8.02 -7.72
N ASN A 21 -4.71 8.02 -6.93
CA ASN A 21 -4.75 7.66 -5.51
C ASN A 21 -5.60 8.65 -4.68
N ASP A 22 -5.61 9.93 -5.04
CA ASP A 22 -6.40 10.99 -4.38
C ASP A 22 -7.90 10.81 -4.57
N LEU A 23 -8.33 10.26 -5.72
CA LEU A 23 -9.74 9.92 -5.94
C LEU A 23 -10.24 8.88 -4.93
N LEU A 24 -9.35 8.07 -4.37
CA LEU A 24 -9.65 7.08 -3.33
C LEU A 24 -9.49 7.61 -1.90
N ARG A 25 -9.25 8.92 -1.68
CA ARG A 25 -9.06 9.48 -0.32
C ARG A 25 -10.21 9.16 0.64
N HIS A 26 -11.46 9.11 0.14
CA HIS A 26 -12.64 8.79 0.95
C HIS A 26 -12.62 7.36 1.54
N ARG A 27 -11.80 6.46 0.96
CA ARG A 27 -11.63 5.08 1.42
C ARG A 27 -10.62 4.97 2.57
N GLY A 28 -9.53 5.73 2.48
CA GLY A 28 -8.46 5.78 3.45
C GLY A 28 -8.00 7.21 3.71
N PRO A 29 -8.68 7.95 4.59
CA PRO A 29 -8.40 9.36 4.85
C PRO A 29 -7.19 9.59 5.77
N ASP A 30 -6.71 8.56 6.47
CA ASP A 30 -5.74 8.72 7.56
C ASP A 30 -4.30 8.81 7.06
N ASP A 31 -3.98 8.09 5.99
CA ASP A 31 -2.61 8.02 5.46
C ASP A 31 -2.60 7.69 3.95
N ALA A 32 -1.51 8.05 3.28
CA ALA A 32 -1.30 7.83 1.86
C ALA A 32 0.17 7.59 1.56
N GLY A 33 0.46 6.59 0.72
CA GLY A 33 1.80 6.29 0.28
C GLY A 33 1.86 5.92 -1.19
N ILE A 34 3.06 6.09 -1.75
CA ILE A 34 3.36 5.88 -3.18
C ILE A 34 4.74 5.30 -3.32
N PHE A 35 4.82 4.26 -4.14
CA PHE A 35 6.02 3.63 -4.62
C PHE A 35 6.07 3.71 -6.15
N VAL A 36 7.23 4.07 -6.70
CA VAL A 36 7.48 4.10 -8.15
C VAL A 36 8.85 3.49 -8.40
N ALA A 37 8.91 2.56 -9.33
CA ALA A 37 10.12 1.95 -9.85
C ALA A 37 10.00 1.79 -11.38
N ASP A 38 11.05 1.27 -12.01
CA ASP A 38 11.07 1.04 -13.45
C ASP A 38 9.93 0.09 -13.86
N GLY A 39 9.03 0.59 -14.70
CA GLY A 39 7.92 -0.20 -15.21
C GLY A 39 6.68 -0.26 -14.31
N ILE A 40 6.75 0.17 -13.05
CA ILE A 40 5.69 -0.03 -12.05
C ILE A 40 5.47 1.16 -11.11
N GLY A 41 4.21 1.49 -10.86
CA GLY A 41 3.77 2.43 -9.84
C GLY A 41 2.72 1.78 -8.96
N LEU A 42 2.83 1.96 -7.65
CA LEU A 42 1.91 1.41 -6.65
C LEU A 42 1.58 2.48 -5.61
N ALA A 43 0.32 2.62 -5.25
CA ALA A 43 -0.13 3.61 -4.29
C ALA A 43 -1.24 3.06 -3.39
N ALA A 44 -1.31 3.59 -2.17
CA ALA A 44 -2.33 3.21 -1.20
C ALA A 44 -2.95 4.44 -0.53
N ARG A 45 -4.22 4.30 -0.16
CA ARG A 45 -4.96 5.15 0.78
C ARG A 45 -5.35 4.31 1.97
N ARG A 46 -4.93 4.68 3.16
CA ARG A 46 -5.11 3.84 4.35
C ARG A 46 -6.16 4.40 5.30
N LEU A 47 -7.06 3.52 5.73
CA LEU A 47 -7.88 3.71 6.92
C LEU A 47 -7.20 2.91 8.03
N SER A 48 -6.77 3.58 9.09
CA SER A 48 -5.93 3.04 10.14
C SER A 48 -6.81 2.35 11.19
N ILE A 49 -6.87 1.02 11.14
CA ILE A 49 -7.67 0.19 12.08
C ILE A 49 -6.75 -0.64 12.98
N ILE A 50 -5.82 -1.38 12.38
CA ILE A 50 -4.83 -2.23 13.09
C ILE A 50 -3.44 -1.62 12.88
N ASP A 51 -2.66 -1.53 13.96
CA ASP A 51 -1.32 -0.95 14.02
C ASP A 51 -1.26 0.48 13.45
N LEU A 52 -1.74 1.42 14.25
CA LEU A 52 -1.84 2.83 13.85
C LEU A 52 -0.49 3.46 13.55
N ALA A 53 0.59 2.98 14.17
CA ALA A 53 1.91 3.61 14.11
C ALA A 53 2.80 3.08 12.98
N HIS A 54 2.71 1.79 12.62
CA HIS A 54 3.66 1.16 11.68
C HIS A 54 3.01 0.61 10.42
N GLY A 55 1.70 0.75 10.24
CA GLY A 55 0.98 0.18 9.10
C GLY A 55 1.01 0.99 7.80
N HIS A 56 1.96 1.92 7.60
CA HIS A 56 2.07 2.70 6.36
C HIS A 56 2.19 1.79 5.13
N GLN A 57 1.59 2.21 4.02
CA GLN A 57 1.61 1.46 2.77
C GLN A 57 1.83 2.36 1.55
N PRO A 58 2.50 1.89 0.47
CA PRO A 58 2.97 0.51 0.25
C PRO A 58 4.05 0.04 1.24
N LEU A 59 3.92 -1.21 1.70
CA LEU A 59 4.86 -1.86 2.61
C LEU A 59 5.94 -2.58 1.80
N THR A 60 7.15 -2.65 2.34
CA THR A 60 8.26 -3.41 1.75
C THR A 60 8.79 -4.48 2.70
N ASN A 61 9.44 -5.51 2.16
CA ASN A 61 10.20 -6.47 2.95
C ASN A 61 11.54 -5.86 3.42
N GLU A 62 12.30 -6.62 4.21
CA GLU A 62 13.47 -6.15 4.95
C GLU A 62 14.60 -5.60 4.08
N ASP A 63 14.70 -6.06 2.83
CA ASP A 63 15.74 -5.66 1.88
C ASP A 63 15.23 -4.74 0.75
N GLY A 64 13.96 -4.36 0.76
CA GLY A 64 13.40 -3.42 -0.22
C GLY A 64 13.07 -4.03 -1.59
N THR A 65 13.17 -5.35 -1.76
CA THR A 65 13.02 -6.01 -3.07
C THR A 65 11.56 -6.34 -3.43
N ILE A 66 10.69 -6.46 -2.43
CA ILE A 66 9.27 -6.77 -2.58
C ILE A 66 8.45 -5.64 -1.99
N TRP A 67 7.42 -5.21 -2.72
CA TRP A 67 6.52 -4.13 -2.32
C TRP A 67 5.06 -4.59 -2.44
N ILE A 68 4.24 -4.28 -1.44
CA ILE A 68 2.83 -4.64 -1.37
C ILE A 68 1.96 -3.45 -0.97
N ALA A 69 0.80 -3.34 -1.63
CA ALA A 69 -0.33 -2.56 -1.16
C ALA A 69 -1.50 -3.52 -0.95
N TYR A 70 -2.19 -3.37 0.18
CA TYR A 70 -3.16 -4.32 0.68
C TYR A 70 -4.38 -3.60 1.27
N ASN A 71 -5.56 -4.06 0.87
CA ASN A 71 -6.84 -3.62 1.38
C ASN A 71 -7.64 -4.84 1.83
N GLY A 72 -7.68 -5.04 3.14
CA GLY A 72 -8.38 -6.14 3.79
C GLY A 72 -7.85 -6.35 5.20
N GLU A 73 -8.26 -7.44 5.82
CA GLU A 73 -7.78 -7.91 7.12
C GLU A 73 -7.44 -9.40 7.02
N VAL A 74 -6.24 -9.78 7.48
CA VAL A 74 -5.83 -11.19 7.60
C VAL A 74 -6.22 -11.67 8.99
N MET A 75 -7.39 -12.31 9.10
CA MET A 75 -8.00 -12.64 10.39
C MET A 75 -7.17 -13.57 11.27
N ASN A 76 -6.30 -14.39 10.68
CA ASN A 76 -5.39 -15.30 11.36
C ASN A 76 -3.94 -14.78 11.43
N ALA A 77 -3.70 -13.47 11.22
CA ALA A 77 -2.36 -12.88 11.24
C ALA A 77 -1.52 -13.22 12.49
N PRO A 78 -2.06 -13.19 13.72
CA PRO A 78 -1.28 -13.56 14.90
C PRO A 78 -0.74 -15.00 14.84
N ALA A 79 -1.56 -15.96 14.40
CA ALA A 79 -1.18 -17.35 14.29
C ALA A 79 -0.16 -17.58 13.16
N LEU A 80 -0.36 -16.92 12.02
CA LEU A 80 0.59 -16.96 10.90
C LEU A 80 1.96 -16.38 11.30
N ARG A 81 1.97 -15.29 12.06
CA ARG A 81 3.22 -14.68 12.53
C ARG A 81 4.05 -15.64 13.39
N THR A 82 3.41 -16.34 14.34
CA THR A 82 4.09 -17.38 15.14
C THR A 82 4.62 -18.55 14.30
N GLN A 83 4.02 -18.84 13.14
CA GLN A 83 4.47 -19.95 12.27
C GLN A 83 5.63 -19.57 11.35
N LEU A 84 5.82 -18.28 11.09
CA LEU A 84 6.77 -17.77 10.09
C LEU A 84 8.01 -17.10 10.72
N GLU A 85 7.97 -16.79 12.02
CA GLU A 85 9.12 -16.38 12.85
C GLU A 85 9.85 -17.60 13.44
#